data_AF-A0A976P008-F1
#
_entry.id   AF-A0A976P008-F1
#
_cell.length_a   1.000
_cell.length_b   1.000
_cell.length_c   1.000
_cell.angle_alpha   90.00
_cell.angle_beta   90.00
_cell.angle_gamma   90.00
#
_symmetry.space_group_name_H-M   'P 1'
#
loop_
_entity.id
_entity.type
_entity.pdbx_description
1 polymer ?
#
loop_
_entity_poly.entity_id
_entity_poly.type
_entity_poly.pdbx_seq_one_letter_code
_entity_poly.pdbx_strand_id
1 'polypeptide(L)'
;MGSRALIGAFRGGLSVNVCRQALTTRGGHAHRPPPPPFARIKVPENPLHEEAELVWNDGVAPETLIDFDAPHIPKYQALQHWLLGLSALATLMGVVTVYNPDSWRQASKRGNHLIDLKWELGEIDEPEGEMDE
;
A
#
# COMPACT_ATOMS: atom_id res chain seq x y z
N MET A 1 -55.26 -24.96 9.14
CA MET A 1 -53.96 -25.08 8.45
C MET A 1 -53.36 -23.69 8.39
N GLY A 2 -52.37 -23.40 9.23
CA GLY A 2 -51.70 -22.10 9.31
C GLY A 2 -50.23 -22.33 9.60
N SER A 3 -49.40 -21.92 8.66
CA SER A 3 -48.01 -22.35 8.50
C SER A 3 -47.07 -21.77 9.56
N ARG A 4 -46.25 -22.66 10.13
CA ARG A 4 -45.04 -22.36 10.88
C ARG A 4 -43.97 -21.82 9.92
N ALA A 5 -43.42 -20.63 10.17
CA ALA A 5 -42.04 -20.31 9.77
C ALA A 5 -41.55 -19.03 10.44
N LEU A 6 -40.22 -19.00 10.67
CA LEU A 6 -39.38 -17.85 11.02
C LEU A 6 -39.15 -17.60 12.52
N ILE A 7 -38.47 -18.56 13.16
CA ILE A 7 -37.54 -18.27 14.25
C ILE A 7 -36.19 -18.89 13.87
N GLY A 8 -35.14 -18.06 13.84
CA GLY A 8 -33.77 -18.51 14.07
C GLY A 8 -32.82 -18.40 12.89
N ALA A 9 -32.14 -17.25 12.76
CA ALA A 9 -30.82 -17.18 12.13
C ALA A 9 -30.05 -15.91 12.55
N PHE A 10 -29.79 -15.76 13.85
CA PHE A 10 -28.73 -14.86 14.35
C PHE A 10 -27.89 -15.59 15.40
N ARG A 11 -27.32 -16.72 15.00
CA ARG A 11 -26.36 -17.47 15.82
C ARG A 11 -25.22 -17.96 14.92
N GLY A 12 -24.45 -16.99 14.41
CA GLY A 12 -23.35 -17.22 13.48
C GLY A 12 -22.18 -16.29 13.78
N GLY A 13 -21.74 -16.23 15.04
CA GLY A 13 -20.46 -15.61 15.38
C GLY A 13 -19.32 -16.50 14.91
N LEU A 14 -18.80 -16.27 13.71
CA LEU A 14 -17.56 -16.85 13.22
C LEU A 14 -16.38 -16.17 13.92
N SER A 15 -16.05 -16.61 15.14
CA SER A 15 -14.76 -16.29 15.77
C SER A 15 -13.70 -17.20 15.16
N VAL A 16 -12.99 -16.71 14.14
CA VAL A 16 -11.85 -17.43 13.57
C VAL A 16 -10.64 -17.20 14.48
N ASN A 17 -10.41 -18.13 15.41
CA ASN A 17 -9.17 -18.16 16.19
C ASN A 17 -8.04 -18.61 15.26
N VAL A 18 -7.29 -17.66 14.69
CA VAL A 18 -6.08 -17.95 13.92
C VAL A 18 -4.92 -18.14 14.90
N CYS A 19 -4.73 -19.38 15.37
CA CYS A 19 -3.49 -19.77 16.03
C CYS A 19 -2.45 -20.11 14.95
N ARG A 20 -1.59 -19.15 14.58
CA ARG A 20 -0.42 -19.41 13.72
C ARG A 20 0.68 -20.07 14.57
N GLN A 21 0.66 -21.39 14.66
CA GLN A 21 1.83 -22.15 15.08
C GLN A 21 2.85 -22.14 13.93
N ALA A 22 3.85 -21.26 14.02
CA ALA A 22 5.04 -21.28 13.17
C ALA A 22 5.94 -22.44 13.63
N LEU A 23 5.63 -23.66 13.19
CA LEU A 23 6.42 -24.83 13.50
C LEU A 23 7.67 -24.82 12.60
N THR A 24 8.74 -24.22 13.13
CA THR A 24 10.05 -24.23 12.49
C THR A 24 10.56 -25.67 12.48
N THR A 25 10.76 -26.21 11.30
CA THR A 25 11.71 -27.30 11.09
C THR A 25 12.77 -26.71 10.13
N ARG A 26 13.93 -27.32 9.84
CA ARG A 26 14.90 -26.87 8.79
C ARG A 26 15.21 -27.99 7.78
N GLY A 27 15.23 -27.68 6.47
CA GLY A 27 15.95 -28.35 5.37
C GLY A 27 15.65 -29.81 4.96
N GLY A 28 15.67 -30.04 3.63
CA GLY A 28 15.99 -31.32 2.98
C GLY A 28 14.81 -32.13 2.46
N HIS A 29 14.75 -32.34 1.14
CA HIS A 29 13.98 -33.36 0.41
C HIS A 29 12.60 -33.76 0.96
N ALA A 30 11.55 -33.38 0.22
CA ALA A 30 10.12 -33.65 0.45
C ALA A 30 9.33 -32.53 1.14
N HIS A 31 8.31 -32.04 0.41
CA HIS A 31 7.09 -31.38 0.88
C HIS A 31 7.22 -30.49 2.12
N ARG A 32 7.97 -29.40 1.98
CA ARG A 32 8.10 -28.43 3.05
C ARG A 32 7.73 -27.04 2.61
N PRO A 33 6.93 -26.29 3.39
CA PRO A 33 6.66 -24.91 3.08
C PRO A 33 7.98 -24.12 3.02
N PRO A 34 8.11 -23.21 2.04
CA PRO A 34 9.30 -22.38 1.89
C PRO A 34 9.57 -21.60 3.19
N PRO A 35 10.86 -21.34 3.52
CA PRO A 35 11.22 -20.55 4.69
C PRO A 35 10.56 -19.16 4.63
N PRO A 36 10.24 -18.55 5.80
CA PRO A 36 9.56 -17.26 5.82
C PRO A 36 10.47 -16.16 5.23
N PRO A 37 9.89 -15.08 4.66
CA PRO A 37 10.59 -14.04 3.88
C PRO A 37 11.50 -13.13 4.71
N PHE A 38 11.83 -13.49 5.94
CA PHE A 38 12.83 -12.83 6.80
C PHE A 38 13.95 -13.78 7.22
N ALA A 39 13.89 -15.06 6.83
CA ALA A 39 14.90 -16.03 7.16
C ALA A 39 16.13 -15.82 6.29
N ARG A 40 17.29 -15.54 6.90
CA ARG A 40 18.53 -15.34 6.14
C ARG A 40 19.01 -16.61 5.46
N ILE A 41 19.46 -16.47 4.21
CA ILE A 41 20.16 -17.53 3.49
C ILE A 41 21.57 -17.68 4.08
N LYS A 42 22.10 -18.90 4.12
CA LYS A 42 23.48 -19.12 4.55
C LYS A 42 24.44 -18.47 3.54
N VAL A 43 25.51 -17.86 4.06
CA VAL A 43 26.59 -17.34 3.23
C VAL A 43 27.23 -18.49 2.45
N PRO A 44 27.44 -18.35 1.13
CA PRO A 44 28.08 -19.38 0.34
C PRO A 44 29.51 -19.64 0.81
N GLU A 45 29.87 -20.91 0.97
CA GLU A 45 31.23 -21.32 1.37
C GLU A 45 32.22 -21.31 0.20
N ASN A 46 31.69 -21.35 -1.03
CA ASN A 46 32.46 -21.32 -2.27
C ASN A 46 32.35 -19.95 -2.95
N PRO A 47 33.33 -19.57 -3.78
CA PRO A 47 33.24 -18.37 -4.62
C PRO A 47 31.95 -18.39 -5.46
N LEU A 48 31.27 -17.26 -5.53
CA LEU A 48 30.08 -17.12 -6.37
C LEU A 48 30.44 -17.24 -7.85
N HIS A 49 29.47 -17.68 -8.64
CA HIS A 49 29.58 -17.65 -10.10
C HIS A 49 29.68 -16.20 -10.59
N GLU A 50 30.39 -15.96 -11.69
CA GLU A 50 30.62 -14.62 -12.24
C GLU A 50 29.30 -13.86 -12.52
N GLU A 51 28.25 -14.58 -12.92
CA GLU A 51 26.93 -14.00 -13.20
C GLU A 51 26.04 -13.85 -11.94
N ALA A 52 26.51 -14.23 -10.76
CA ALA A 52 25.70 -14.17 -9.54
C ALA A 52 25.30 -12.74 -9.16
N GLU A 53 26.04 -11.74 -9.63
CA GLU A 53 25.74 -10.32 -9.44
C GLU A 53 24.53 -9.86 -10.26
N LEU A 54 24.20 -10.56 -11.36
CA LEU A 54 23.06 -10.27 -12.21
C LEU A 54 21.73 -10.73 -11.59
N VAL A 55 21.80 -11.58 -10.58
CA VAL A 55 20.66 -12.07 -9.81
C VAL A 55 20.55 -11.22 -8.55
N TRP A 56 19.49 -10.43 -8.44
CA TRP A 56 19.23 -9.63 -7.24
C TRP A 56 19.02 -10.56 -6.04
N ASN A 57 20.02 -10.65 -5.15
CA ASN A 57 19.99 -11.47 -3.94
C ASN A 57 20.18 -10.57 -2.73
N ASP A 58 19.13 -10.37 -1.95
CA ASP A 58 19.11 -9.56 -0.73
C ASP A 58 19.63 -10.32 0.51
N GLY A 59 20.02 -11.59 0.34
CA GLY A 59 20.47 -12.47 1.42
C GLY A 59 19.33 -13.03 2.27
N VAL A 60 18.08 -12.84 1.86
CA VAL A 60 16.89 -13.29 2.55
C VAL A 60 16.23 -14.43 1.77
N ALA A 61 15.50 -15.29 2.48
CA ALA A 61 14.76 -16.39 1.91
C ALA A 61 13.85 -15.90 0.80
N PRO A 62 13.74 -16.69 -0.29
CA PRO A 62 12.99 -16.27 -1.47
C PRO A 62 11.55 -15.93 -1.12
N GLU A 63 11.10 -14.78 -1.61
CA GLU A 63 9.75 -14.29 -1.37
C GLU A 63 8.75 -15.15 -2.14
N THR A 64 7.75 -15.69 -1.44
CA THR A 64 6.79 -16.62 -2.05
C THR A 64 6.06 -16.03 -3.26
N LEU A 65 5.74 -14.74 -3.22
CA LEU A 65 5.02 -14.06 -4.30
C LEU A 65 5.93 -13.67 -5.48
N ILE A 66 7.16 -13.23 -5.20
CA ILE A 66 8.03 -12.71 -6.26
C ILE A 66 8.84 -13.84 -6.89
N ASP A 67 9.42 -14.73 -6.09
CA ASP A 67 10.37 -15.73 -6.60
C ASP A 67 9.67 -16.98 -7.13
N PHE A 68 8.48 -17.32 -6.61
CA PHE A 68 7.74 -18.50 -7.05
C PHE A 68 6.55 -18.14 -7.94
N ASP A 69 5.73 -17.15 -7.60
CA ASP A 69 4.51 -16.88 -8.37
C ASP A 69 4.77 -16.00 -9.60
N ALA A 70 5.62 -14.98 -9.49
CA ALA A 70 5.83 -14.01 -10.58
C ALA A 70 6.29 -14.62 -11.93
N PRO A 71 7.19 -15.63 -11.98
CA PRO A 71 7.57 -16.28 -13.24
C PRO A 71 6.42 -16.98 -13.96
N HIS A 72 5.36 -17.35 -13.24
CA HIS A 72 4.19 -18.04 -13.79
C HIS A 72 3.08 -17.08 -14.24
N ILE A 73 3.23 -15.77 -14.00
CA ILE A 73 2.26 -14.77 -14.42
C ILE A 73 2.56 -14.37 -15.88
N PRO A 74 1.61 -14.54 -16.81
CA PRO A 74 1.81 -14.15 -18.20
C PRO A 74 1.93 -12.63 -18.34
N LYS A 75 2.76 -12.18 -19.28
CA LYS A 75 3.10 -10.76 -19.51
C LYS A 75 1.90 -9.81 -19.59
N TYR A 76 0.80 -10.23 -20.24
CA TYR A 76 -0.39 -9.39 -20.38
C TYR A 76 -1.18 -9.28 -19.08
N GLN A 77 -1.16 -10.31 -18.24
CA GLN A 77 -1.78 -10.27 -16.92
C GLN A 77 -0.98 -9.36 -15.99
N ALA A 78 0.35 -9.44 -16.01
CA ALA A 78 1.20 -8.51 -15.26
C ALA A 78 0.96 -7.04 -15.68
N LEU A 79 0.89 -6.78 -16.98
CA LEU A 79 0.57 -5.45 -17.51
C LEU A 79 -0.83 -4.98 -17.10
N GLN A 80 -1.82 -5.87 -17.11
CA GLN A 80 -3.18 -5.55 -16.64
C GLN A 80 -3.17 -5.15 -15.15
N HIS A 81 -2.46 -5.88 -14.28
CA HIS A 81 -2.35 -5.52 -12.87
C HIS A 81 -1.68 -4.15 -12.68
N TRP A 82 -0.65 -3.84 -13.48
CA TRP A 82 0.02 -2.55 -13.43
C TRP A 82 -0.91 -1.41 -13.86
N LEU A 83 -1.61 -1.56 -14.98
CA LEU A 83 -2.59 -0.57 -15.45
C LEU A 83 -3.73 -0.39 -14.46
N LEU A 84 -4.24 -1.47 -13.87
CA LEU A 84 -5.27 -1.41 -12.84
C LEU A 84 -4.80 -0.63 -11.60
N GLY A 85 -3.57 -0.91 -11.12
CA GLY A 85 -3.00 -0.20 -9.98
C GLY A 85 -2.85 1.30 -10.24
N LEU A 86 -2.28 1.68 -11.38
CA LEU A 86 -2.09 3.09 -11.72
C LEU A 86 -3.42 3.81 -11.99
N SER A 87 -4.34 3.17 -12.69
CA SER A 87 -5.66 3.75 -12.94
C SER A 87 -6.45 3.95 -11.65
N ALA A 88 -6.34 3.05 -10.67
CA ALA A 88 -6.95 3.24 -9.36
C ALA A 88 -6.39 4.48 -8.64
N LEU A 89 -5.07 4.68 -8.67
CA LEU A 89 -4.43 5.86 -8.10
C LEU A 89 -4.84 7.15 -8.81
N ALA A 90 -4.83 7.14 -10.15
CA ALA A 90 -5.26 8.28 -10.95
C ALA A 90 -6.74 8.64 -10.70
N THR A 91 -7.60 7.62 -10.57
CA THR A 91 -9.02 7.81 -10.26
C THR A 91 -9.20 8.40 -8.86
N LEU A 92 -8.47 7.92 -7.86
CA LEU A 92 -8.50 8.49 -6.51
C LEU A 92 -8.09 9.97 -6.51
N MET A 93 -7.01 10.31 -7.23
CA MET A 93 -6.59 11.70 -7.40
C MET A 93 -7.68 12.54 -8.09
N GLY A 94 -8.29 12.01 -9.15
CA GLY A 94 -9.42 12.67 -9.82
C GLY A 94 -10.59 12.96 -8.87
N VAL A 95 -10.97 11.99 -8.04
CA VAL A 95 -12.02 12.18 -7.02
C VAL A 95 -11.63 13.28 -6.03
N VAL A 96 -10.37 13.31 -5.57
CA VAL A 96 -9.86 14.36 -4.67
C VAL A 96 -9.89 15.74 -5.33
N THR A 97 -9.69 15.85 -6.64
CA THR A 97 -9.74 17.17 -7.32
C THR A 97 -11.14 17.74 -7.49
N VAL A 98 -12.16 16.88 -7.67
CA VAL A 98 -13.56 17.33 -7.72
C VAL A 98 -14.07 17.70 -6.32
N TYR A 99 -13.41 17.17 -5.30
CA TYR A 99 -13.71 17.41 -3.92
C TYR A 99 -13.15 18.78 -3.47
N ASN A 100 -13.99 19.66 -2.90
CA ASN A 100 -13.54 20.98 -2.41
C ASN A 100 -13.02 20.86 -0.97
N PRO A 101 -11.69 20.85 -0.74
CA PRO A 101 -11.12 20.65 0.59
C PRO A 101 -11.42 21.81 1.55
N ASP A 102 -11.69 23.01 1.04
CA ASP A 102 -12.03 24.16 1.87
C ASP A 102 -13.43 24.04 2.48
N SER A 103 -14.33 23.28 1.85
CA SER A 103 -15.73 23.16 2.29
C SER A 103 -15.91 22.38 3.59
N TRP A 104 -14.99 21.47 3.94
CA TRP A 104 -15.02 20.70 5.19
C TRP A 104 -14.00 21.18 6.22
N ARG A 105 -13.31 22.28 5.91
CA ARG A 105 -12.34 22.86 6.83
C ARG A 105 -13.09 23.44 8.04
N GLN A 106 -12.91 22.83 9.20
CA GLN A 106 -13.53 23.29 10.46
C GLN A 106 -12.88 24.57 11.00
N ALA A 107 -11.60 24.80 10.67
CA ALA A 107 -10.86 25.98 11.08
C ALA A 107 -10.95 27.08 10.02
N SER A 108 -11.08 28.35 10.45
CA SER A 108 -10.97 29.47 9.52
C SER A 108 -9.60 29.53 8.83
N LYS A 109 -9.52 30.11 7.63
CA LYS A 109 -8.25 30.34 6.93
C LYS A 109 -7.42 31.35 7.73
N ARG A 110 -6.12 31.10 7.87
CA ARG A 110 -5.19 32.02 8.56
C ARG A 110 -5.26 33.43 7.95
N GLY A 111 -5.37 33.52 6.63
CA GLY A 111 -5.50 34.79 5.91
C GLY A 111 -6.79 35.56 6.19
N ASN A 112 -7.84 34.94 6.76
CA ASN A 112 -9.07 35.66 7.11
C ASN A 112 -8.91 36.55 8.36
N HIS A 113 -7.83 36.37 9.12
CA HIS A 113 -7.63 37.01 10.43
C HIS A 113 -6.32 37.80 10.52
N LEU A 114 -5.52 37.81 9.45
CA LEU A 114 -4.24 38.51 9.40
C LEU A 114 -4.27 39.50 8.23
N ILE A 115 -3.44 40.54 8.32
CA ILE A 115 -3.20 41.49 7.24
C ILE A 115 -2.67 40.73 6.03
N ASP A 116 -3.10 41.14 4.84
CA ASP A 116 -2.64 40.53 3.59
C ASP A 116 -1.15 40.83 3.38
N LEU A 117 -0.33 39.78 3.32
CA LEU A 117 1.13 39.88 3.22
C LEU A 117 1.62 39.73 1.78
N LYS A 118 0.73 39.77 0.78
CA LYS A 118 1.11 39.62 -0.64
C LYS A 118 2.21 40.59 -1.06
N TRP A 119 2.18 41.82 -0.54
CA TRP A 119 3.24 42.80 -0.74
C TRP A 119 4.58 42.32 -0.17
N GLU A 120 4.60 41.92 1.11
CA GLU A 120 5.79 41.43 1.82
C GLU A 120 6.34 40.12 1.23
N LEU A 121 5.48 39.32 0.59
CA LEU A 121 5.83 38.10 -0.11
C LEU A 121 6.26 38.34 -1.57
N GLY A 122 6.21 39.60 -2.04
CA GLY A 122 6.59 39.99 -3.40
C GLY A 122 5.63 39.47 -4.49
N GLU A 123 4.38 39.20 -4.13
CA GLU A 123 3.33 38.72 -5.05
C GLU A 123 2.62 39.88 -5.78
N ILE A 124 2.73 41.11 -5.26
CA ILE A 124 2.21 42.35 -5.86
C ILE A 124 3.30 43.43 -5.87
N ASP A 125 3.25 44.33 -6.87
CA ASP A 125 4.26 45.39 -7.08
C ASP A 125 4.00 46.66 -6.25
N GLU A 126 2.77 46.87 -5.77
CA GLU A 126 2.40 47.96 -4.87
C GLU A 126 1.32 47.48 -3.88
N PRO A 127 1.28 47.98 -2.62
CA PRO A 127 0.28 47.58 -1.65
C PRO A 127 -1.13 48.05 -2.07
N GLU A 128 -2.09 47.13 -2.15
CA GLU A 128 -3.49 47.47 -2.42
C GLU A 128 -4.18 48.04 -1.17
N GLY A 129 -4.23 49.37 -1.06
CA GLY A 129 -4.95 50.11 -0.02
C GLY A 129 -4.32 51.49 0.22
N GLU A 130 -5.17 52.51 0.41
CA GLU A 130 -4.72 53.87 0.74
C GLU A 130 -3.79 53.81 1.96
N MET A 131 -2.51 54.14 1.75
CA MET A 131 -1.64 54.64 2.83
C MET A 131 -2.05 56.07 3.13
N ASP A 132 -3.30 56.27 3.58
CA ASP A 132 -3.68 57.53 4.19
C ASP A 132 -3.07 57.57 5.60
N GLU A 133 -2.39 58.69 5.86
CA GLU A 133 -1.53 59.01 7.00
C GLU A 133 -2.09 58.66 8.40
#